data_AF-A0A7Y5SX76-F1
#
_entry.id   AF-A0A7Y5SX76-F1
#
_cell.length_a   1.000
_cell.length_b   1.000
_cell.length_c   1.000
_cell.angle_alpha   90.00
_cell.angle_beta   90.00
_cell.angle_gamma   90.00
#
_symmetry.space_group_name_H-M   'P 1'
#
loop_
_entity.id
_entity.type
_entity.pdbx_description
1 polymer ?
#
loop_
_entity_poly.entity_id
_entity_poly.type
_entity_poly.pdbx_seq_one_letter_code
_entity_poly.pdbx_strand_id
1 'polypeptide(L)'
;MQCSLKWLNRYLEPGNVGPDEAEAVLMGLGFPIESRTEQGGDWLLDVEVTSNRGDCLSHLGLAREVAAKTGRKLRSPLLGLNEPAARPPAGFTLENKAPDACPRFTARVIRGVKVGPSPAWLREALEATGQRSISNVVDVTNFLCHETGNPCHVFDLAKLGGASLVVRVAHKGETLTTLDGKARTLAGDEIVVADATRAQSLAGVIGGADSEVGPGTTDIVLEVATWDPVAVRRASRRHQVRTDASHRFERLVDAGTLATASARAAAMIVEVAGG
;
A
#
# COMPACT_ATOMS: atom_id res chain seq x y z
N MET A 1 4.13 11.23 -10.20
CA MET A 1 4.47 9.94 -9.55
C MET A 1 5.85 9.60 -10.03
N GLN A 2 6.80 9.42 -9.10
CA GLN A 2 8.14 8.99 -9.49
C GLN A 2 8.12 7.52 -9.95
N CYS A 3 8.43 7.30 -11.22
CA CYS A 3 8.49 6.00 -11.87
C CYS A 3 9.96 5.64 -12.15
N SER A 4 10.43 4.54 -11.57
CA SER A 4 11.72 3.92 -11.90
C SER A 4 11.59 3.12 -13.19
N LEU A 5 12.42 3.42 -14.19
CA LEU A 5 12.41 2.69 -15.46
C LEU A 5 12.93 1.26 -15.30
N LYS A 6 13.95 1.05 -14.44
CA LYS A 6 14.42 -0.28 -14.05
C LYS A 6 13.31 -1.10 -13.43
N TRP A 7 12.50 -0.51 -12.54
CA TRP A 7 11.36 -1.19 -11.91
C TRP A 7 10.24 -1.47 -12.92
N LEU A 8 9.86 -0.47 -13.73
CA LEU A 8 8.86 -0.64 -14.79
C LEU A 8 9.23 -1.79 -15.74
N ASN A 9 10.50 -1.87 -16.14
CA ASN A 9 11.00 -2.93 -17.01
C ASN A 9 10.95 -4.34 -16.39
N ARG A 10 10.91 -4.49 -15.05
CA ARG A 10 10.72 -5.81 -14.41
C ARG A 10 9.40 -6.46 -14.79
N TYR A 11 8.40 -5.65 -15.15
CA TYR A 11 7.05 -6.11 -15.51
C TYR A 11 6.82 -6.19 -17.02
N LEU A 12 7.85 -6.02 -17.84
CA LEU A 12 7.74 -6.05 -19.29
C LEU A 12 8.58 -7.19 -19.89
N GLU A 13 8.12 -7.72 -21.01
CA GLU A 13 8.86 -8.67 -21.82
C GLU A 13 8.74 -8.34 -23.31
N PRO A 14 9.87 -8.01 -23.99
CA PRO A 14 11.19 -7.72 -23.40
C PRO A 14 11.17 -6.50 -22.47
N GLY A 15 11.87 -6.59 -21.34
CA GLY A 15 11.97 -5.54 -20.32
C GLY A 15 13.14 -4.60 -20.57
N ASN A 16 13.13 -3.94 -21.73
CA ASN A 16 14.25 -3.13 -22.22
C ASN A 16 13.83 -1.76 -22.73
N VAL A 17 12.72 -1.22 -22.23
CA VAL A 17 12.25 0.13 -22.61
C VAL A 17 13.30 1.14 -22.14
N GLY A 18 13.84 1.91 -23.09
CA GLY A 18 14.77 3.00 -22.83
C GLY A 18 14.06 4.30 -22.41
N PRO A 19 14.79 5.29 -21.87
CA PRO A 19 14.18 6.54 -21.37
C PRO A 19 13.41 7.31 -22.44
N ASP A 20 13.96 7.44 -23.65
CA ASP A 20 13.30 8.16 -24.75
C ASP A 20 12.04 7.43 -25.24
N GLU A 21 12.08 6.09 -25.30
CA GLU A 21 10.90 5.28 -25.65
C GLU A 21 9.83 5.39 -24.57
N ALA A 22 10.19 5.27 -23.29
CA ALA A 22 9.27 5.37 -22.16
C ALA A 22 8.55 6.72 -22.16
N GLU A 23 9.30 7.81 -22.31
CA GLU A 23 8.75 9.17 -22.35
C GLU A 23 7.81 9.36 -23.54
N ALA A 24 8.24 8.99 -24.76
CA ALA A 24 7.40 9.10 -25.95
C ALA A 24 6.10 8.28 -25.83
N VAL A 25 6.18 7.06 -25.28
CA VAL A 25 5.02 6.18 -25.08
C VAL A 25 4.07 6.76 -24.04
N LEU A 26 4.57 7.14 -22.87
CA LEU A 26 3.75 7.66 -21.78
C LEU A 26 3.11 9.00 -22.14
N MET A 27 3.85 9.93 -22.75
CA MET A 27 3.29 11.19 -23.25
C MET A 27 2.22 10.94 -24.31
N GLY A 28 2.47 10.01 -25.24
CA GLY A 28 1.50 9.61 -26.28
C GLY A 28 0.24 8.92 -25.74
N LEU A 29 0.27 8.45 -24.49
CA LEU A 29 -0.87 7.88 -23.77
C LEU A 29 -1.57 8.90 -22.85
N GLY A 30 -1.11 10.16 -22.84
CA GLY A 30 -1.67 11.21 -22.01
C GLY A 30 -1.15 11.22 -20.57
N PHE A 31 0.07 10.72 -20.34
CA PHE A 31 0.80 10.86 -19.09
C PHE A 31 1.99 11.82 -19.30
N PRO A 32 1.81 13.13 -19.07
CA PRO A 32 2.90 14.09 -19.15
C PRO A 32 4.07 13.69 -18.24
N ILE A 33 5.30 13.92 -18.70
CA ILE A 33 6.51 13.72 -17.92
C ILE A 33 6.99 15.09 -17.45
N GLU A 34 6.87 15.37 -16.16
CA GLU A 34 7.27 16.66 -15.58
C GLU A 34 8.79 16.79 -15.51
N SER A 35 9.48 15.69 -15.22
CA SER A 35 10.94 15.64 -15.21
C SER A 35 11.47 14.24 -15.46
N ARG A 36 12.72 14.18 -15.92
CA ARG A 36 13.48 12.95 -16.15
C ARG A 36 14.88 13.13 -15.56
N THR A 37 15.30 12.21 -14.70
CA THR A 37 16.61 12.28 -14.03
C THR A 37 17.29 10.91 -14.03
N GLU A 38 18.60 10.90 -14.29
CA GLU A 38 19.42 9.70 -14.15
C GLU A 38 19.97 9.60 -12.73
N GLN A 39 19.77 8.45 -12.08
CA GLN A 39 20.26 8.19 -10.73
C GLN A 39 20.65 6.72 -10.58
N GLY A 40 21.91 6.46 -10.22
CA GLY A 40 22.36 5.10 -9.86
C GLY A 40 22.23 4.06 -10.99
N GLY A 41 22.33 4.47 -12.26
CA GLY A 41 22.13 3.59 -13.42
C GLY A 41 20.65 3.27 -13.71
N ASP A 42 19.73 4.07 -13.15
CA ASP A 42 18.30 4.04 -13.44
C ASP A 42 17.84 5.41 -13.96
N TRP A 43 16.71 5.43 -14.67
CA TRP A 43 16.02 6.64 -15.10
C TRP A 43 14.73 6.78 -14.31
N LEU A 44 14.61 7.92 -13.62
CA LEU A 44 13.44 8.28 -12.85
C LEU A 44 12.61 9.28 -13.66
N LEU A 45 11.36 8.93 -13.93
CA LEU A 45 10.40 9.78 -14.63
C LEU A 45 9.37 10.30 -13.62
N ASP A 46 9.17 11.61 -13.52
CA ASP A 46 8.03 12.14 -12.77
C ASP A 46 6.81 12.21 -13.69
N VAL A 47 5.94 11.21 -13.54
CA VAL A 47 4.77 11.01 -14.38
C VAL A 47 3.58 11.73 -13.77
N GLU A 48 3.01 12.70 -14.48
CA GLU A 48 1.75 13.32 -14.08
C GLU A 48 0.60 12.33 -14.33
N VAL A 49 -0.09 11.95 -13.25
CA VAL A 49 -1.23 11.01 -13.31
C VAL A 49 -2.51 11.77 -13.01
N THR A 50 -3.37 11.87 -14.01
CA THR A 50 -4.68 12.52 -13.92
C THR A 50 -5.62 11.80 -12.96
N SER A 51 -6.61 12.51 -12.42
CA SER A 51 -7.50 12.01 -11.36
C SER A 51 -8.32 10.78 -11.78
N ASN A 52 -8.59 10.60 -13.07
CA ASN A 52 -9.30 9.46 -13.62
C ASN A 52 -8.40 8.23 -13.90
N ARG A 53 -7.08 8.34 -13.69
CA ARG A 53 -6.09 7.28 -13.97
C ARG A 53 -5.40 6.74 -12.71
N GLY A 54 -6.18 6.54 -11.63
CA GLY A 54 -5.66 5.97 -10.37
C GLY A 54 -4.97 4.61 -10.55
N ASP A 55 -5.38 3.85 -11.55
CA ASP A 55 -4.76 2.57 -11.96
C ASP A 55 -3.27 2.70 -12.31
N CYS A 56 -2.83 3.90 -12.73
CA CYS A 56 -1.46 4.21 -13.12
C CYS A 56 -0.63 4.84 -12.00
N LEU A 57 -1.15 4.92 -10.76
CA LEU A 57 -0.36 5.28 -9.57
C LEU A 57 0.52 4.12 -9.06
N SER A 58 0.99 3.27 -9.98
CA SER A 58 1.82 2.11 -9.69
C SER A 58 2.69 1.72 -10.90
N HIS A 59 3.83 1.09 -10.64
CA HIS A 59 4.72 0.60 -11.69
C HIS A 59 4.05 -0.48 -12.54
N LEU A 60 3.24 -1.36 -11.93
CA LEU A 60 2.48 -2.36 -12.67
C LEU A 60 1.41 -1.72 -13.56
N GLY A 61 0.78 -0.64 -13.09
CA GLY A 61 -0.17 0.15 -13.87
C GLY A 61 0.46 0.78 -15.11
N LEU A 62 1.57 1.50 -14.91
CA LEU A 62 2.32 2.11 -16.01
C LEU A 62 2.89 1.05 -16.97
N ALA A 63 3.41 -0.06 -16.46
CA ALA A 63 3.87 -1.16 -17.30
C ALA A 63 2.73 -1.77 -18.14
N ARG A 64 1.49 -1.84 -17.61
CA ARG A 64 0.32 -2.30 -18.37
C ARG A 64 0.03 -1.39 -19.56
N GLU A 65 0.08 -0.08 -19.35
CA GLU A 65 -0.11 0.92 -20.41
C GLU A 65 0.98 0.83 -21.49
N VAL A 66 2.25 0.74 -21.07
CA VAL A 66 3.39 0.59 -21.99
C VAL A 66 3.30 -0.72 -22.77
N ALA A 67 2.94 -1.83 -22.11
CA ALA A 67 2.73 -3.12 -22.76
C ALA A 67 1.63 -3.04 -23.83
N ALA A 68 0.48 -2.45 -23.48
CA ALA A 68 -0.65 -2.29 -24.41
C ALA A 68 -0.28 -1.45 -25.64
N LYS A 69 0.50 -0.37 -25.47
CA LYS A 69 0.91 0.52 -26.56
C LYS A 69 2.00 -0.07 -27.46
N THR A 70 2.91 -0.85 -26.89
CA THR A 70 4.13 -1.31 -27.60
C THR A 70 4.06 -2.77 -28.05
N GLY A 71 3.02 -3.51 -27.65
CA GLY A 71 2.88 -4.94 -27.96
C GLY A 71 3.78 -5.86 -27.11
N ARG A 72 4.47 -5.31 -26.10
CA ARG A 72 5.23 -6.10 -25.12
C ARG A 72 4.28 -6.93 -24.26
N LYS A 73 4.78 -8.04 -23.71
CA LYS A 73 4.03 -8.85 -22.75
C LYS A 73 4.18 -8.26 -21.35
N LEU A 74 3.08 -8.20 -20.62
CA LEU A 74 3.08 -7.83 -19.20
C LEU A 74 3.44 -9.05 -18.34
N ARG A 75 4.50 -8.94 -17.54
CA ARG A 75 4.90 -9.90 -16.51
C ARG A 75 4.39 -9.46 -15.16
N SER A 76 3.13 -9.76 -14.84
CA SER A 76 2.55 -9.36 -13.56
C SER A 76 3.01 -10.28 -12.42
N PRO A 77 3.48 -9.71 -11.28
CA PRO A 77 3.87 -10.49 -10.09
C PRO A 77 2.65 -11.07 -9.35
N LEU A 78 1.44 -10.74 -9.81
CA LEU A 78 0.18 -11.23 -9.24
C LEU A 78 -0.28 -12.54 -9.91
N LEU A 79 0.30 -12.92 -11.05
CA LEU A 79 -0.05 -14.15 -11.76
C LEU A 79 0.40 -15.38 -10.97
N GLY A 80 -0.51 -16.35 -10.85
CA GLY A 80 -0.24 -17.61 -10.13
C GLY A 80 -0.28 -17.49 -8.61
N LEU A 81 -0.56 -16.31 -8.06
CA LEU A 81 -0.84 -16.16 -6.64
C LEU A 81 -2.28 -16.61 -6.37
N ASN A 82 -2.41 -17.78 -5.76
CA ASN A 82 -3.71 -18.26 -5.32
C ASN A 82 -4.16 -17.48 -4.08
N GLU A 83 -5.43 -17.10 -4.05
CA GLU A 83 -6.08 -16.72 -2.79
C GLU A 83 -6.12 -17.99 -1.91
N PRO A 84 -5.36 -18.07 -0.80
CA PRO A 84 -5.51 -19.20 0.09
C PRO A 84 -6.92 -19.19 0.65
N ALA A 85 -7.46 -20.38 0.92
CA ALA A 85 -8.80 -20.52 1.48
C ALA A 85 -8.96 -19.60 2.71
N ALA A 86 -10.04 -18.82 2.73
CA ALA A 86 -10.37 -17.92 3.83
C ALA A 86 -10.68 -18.72 5.09
N ARG A 87 -9.63 -19.07 5.85
CA ARG A 87 -9.76 -19.65 7.18
C ARG A 87 -9.44 -18.55 8.20
N PRO A 88 -10.35 -18.26 9.15
CA PRO A 88 -10.03 -17.36 10.24
C PRO A 88 -8.75 -17.86 10.94
N PRO A 89 -7.73 -17.00 11.14
CA PRO A 89 -6.57 -17.39 11.91
C PRO A 89 -7.04 -17.78 13.32
N ALA A 90 -6.53 -18.90 13.85
CA ALA A 90 -6.89 -19.32 15.20
C ALA A 90 -6.54 -18.21 16.20
N GLY A 91 -7.55 -17.76 16.96
CA GLY A 91 -7.40 -16.72 17.98
C GLY A 91 -7.39 -15.28 17.45
N PHE A 92 -7.77 -15.03 16.19
CA PHE A 92 -7.92 -13.69 15.63
C PHE A 92 -9.33 -13.45 15.08
N THR A 93 -9.90 -12.28 15.35
CA THR A 93 -11.22 -11.90 14.81
C THR A 93 -11.13 -10.65 13.93
N LEU A 94 -11.92 -10.67 12.86
CA LEU A 94 -12.10 -9.51 11.97
C LEU A 94 -13.60 -9.26 11.84
N GLU A 95 -14.03 -8.05 12.15
CA GLU A 95 -15.41 -7.61 11.98
C GLU A 95 -15.44 -6.33 11.13
N ASN A 96 -16.32 -6.29 10.13
CA ASN A 96 -16.55 -5.09 9.33
C ASN A 96 -17.95 -4.54 9.61
N LYS A 97 -18.02 -3.46 10.40
CA LYS A 97 -19.25 -2.73 10.74
C LYS A 97 -19.53 -1.56 9.82
N ALA A 98 -18.71 -1.34 8.79
CA ALA A 98 -18.88 -0.26 7.83
C ALA A 98 -18.71 -0.76 6.37
N PRO A 99 -19.50 -1.77 5.93
CA PRO A 99 -19.34 -2.38 4.60
C PRO A 99 -19.52 -1.39 3.44
N ASP A 100 -20.34 -0.35 3.62
CA ASP A 100 -20.52 0.69 2.59
C ASP A 100 -19.26 1.54 2.40
N ALA A 101 -18.55 1.82 3.48
CA ALA A 101 -17.31 2.60 3.45
C ALA A 101 -16.05 1.74 3.27
N CYS A 102 -16.16 0.43 3.49
CA CYS A 102 -15.11 -0.56 3.29
C CYS A 102 -15.71 -1.83 2.66
N PRO A 103 -15.90 -1.86 1.32
CA PRO A 103 -16.52 -3.00 0.66
C PRO A 103 -15.74 -4.31 0.81
N ARG A 104 -14.40 -4.24 0.85
CA ARG A 104 -13.54 -5.41 1.03
C ARG A 104 -12.36 -5.06 1.95
N PHE A 105 -12.13 -5.93 2.93
CA PHE A 105 -11.02 -5.88 3.86
C PHE A 105 -10.41 -7.28 3.97
N THR A 106 -9.10 -7.39 3.87
CA THR A 106 -8.37 -8.64 4.10
C THR A 106 -7.43 -8.47 5.28
N ALA A 107 -7.35 -9.50 6.12
CA ALA A 107 -6.40 -9.59 7.22
C ALA A 107 -5.63 -10.91 7.12
N ARG A 108 -4.31 -10.87 7.26
CA ARG A 108 -3.46 -12.06 7.36
C ARG A 108 -2.61 -11.98 8.62
N VAL A 109 -2.68 -13.01 9.44
CA VAL A 109 -1.77 -13.17 10.59
C VAL A 109 -0.51 -13.87 10.09
N ILE A 110 0.64 -13.24 10.27
CA ILE A 110 1.97 -13.79 9.95
C ILE A 110 2.75 -13.86 11.25
N ARG A 111 3.29 -15.03 11.60
CA ARG A 111 3.88 -15.29 12.92
C ARG A 111 5.37 -15.58 12.82
N GLY A 112 6.13 -15.19 13.83
CA GLY A 112 7.58 -15.42 13.86
C GLY A 112 8.36 -14.60 12.82
N VAL A 113 7.86 -13.42 12.44
CA VAL A 113 8.62 -12.46 11.62
C VAL A 113 9.82 -11.93 12.41
N LYS A 114 10.90 -11.62 11.71
CA LYS A 114 12.07 -10.93 12.26
C LYS A 114 12.18 -9.54 11.65
N VAL A 115 11.77 -8.52 12.41
CA VAL A 115 11.87 -7.12 11.97
C VAL A 115 13.33 -6.67 11.97
N GLY A 116 13.75 -6.05 10.87
CA GLY A 116 15.11 -5.57 10.70
C GLY A 116 15.28 -4.73 9.43
N PRO A 117 16.51 -4.40 9.03
CA PRO A 117 16.75 -3.65 7.80
C PRO A 117 16.31 -4.44 6.56
N SER A 118 15.72 -3.74 5.59
CA SER A 118 15.34 -4.31 4.29
C SER A 118 16.56 -4.76 3.47
N PRO A 119 16.42 -5.78 2.61
CA PRO A 119 17.46 -6.12 1.64
C PRO A 119 17.71 -4.97 0.66
N ALA A 120 18.92 -4.92 0.08
CA ALA A 120 19.35 -3.80 -0.76
C ALA A 120 18.38 -3.49 -1.91
N TRP A 121 17.90 -4.51 -2.61
CA TRP A 121 16.98 -4.34 -3.74
C TRP A 121 15.65 -3.65 -3.37
N LEU A 122 15.16 -3.87 -2.14
CA LEU A 122 13.91 -3.29 -1.65
C LEU A 122 14.11 -1.83 -1.25
N ARG A 123 15.25 -1.53 -0.60
CA ARG A 123 15.65 -0.15 -0.28
C ARG A 123 15.84 0.68 -1.55
N GLU A 124 16.61 0.16 -2.51
CA GLU A 124 16.87 0.82 -3.80
C GLU A 124 15.57 1.11 -4.56
N ALA A 125 14.62 0.16 -4.57
CA ALA A 125 13.34 0.37 -5.24
C ALA A 125 12.50 1.46 -4.58
N LEU A 126 12.48 1.54 -3.24
CA LEU A 126 11.75 2.57 -2.50
C LEU A 126 12.39 3.95 -2.65
N GLU A 127 13.71 4.03 -2.53
CA GLU A 127 14.47 5.27 -2.69
C GLU A 127 14.30 5.86 -4.09
N ALA A 128 14.22 5.01 -5.13
CA ALA A 128 13.90 5.43 -6.49
C ALA A 128 12.50 6.06 -6.64
N THR A 129 11.62 5.88 -5.65
CA THR A 129 10.29 6.53 -5.58
C THR A 129 10.24 7.70 -4.61
N GLY A 130 11.38 8.10 -4.05
CA GLY A 130 11.48 9.16 -3.03
C GLY A 130 11.13 8.70 -1.61
N GLN A 131 10.92 7.40 -1.39
CA GLN A 131 10.59 6.85 -0.07
C GLN A 131 11.87 6.51 0.71
N ARG A 132 11.85 6.79 2.02
CA ARG A 132 12.91 6.33 2.93
C ARG A 132 12.62 4.90 3.38
N SER A 133 13.61 4.02 3.33
CA SER A 133 13.55 2.71 3.98
C SER A 133 13.43 2.84 5.51
N ILE A 134 12.59 2.00 6.12
CA ILE A 134 12.31 1.97 7.56
C ILE A 134 12.67 0.60 8.13
N SER A 135 11.99 -0.45 7.67
CA SER A 135 12.21 -1.84 8.10
C SER A 135 11.66 -2.79 7.04
N ASN A 136 12.17 -4.02 6.99
CA ASN A 136 11.77 -5.05 6.03
C ASN A 136 10.24 -5.23 5.95
N VAL A 137 9.52 -5.23 7.07
CA VAL A 137 8.06 -5.38 7.08
C VAL A 137 7.35 -4.10 6.59
N VAL A 138 7.74 -2.93 7.09
CA VAL A 138 7.11 -1.64 6.70
C VAL A 138 7.41 -1.32 5.23
N ASP A 139 8.62 -1.60 4.78
CA ASP A 139 9.07 -1.34 3.43
C ASP A 139 8.34 -2.21 2.41
N VAL A 140 7.97 -3.45 2.76
CA VAL A 140 7.08 -4.26 1.90
C VAL A 140 5.73 -3.55 1.72
N THR A 141 5.18 -2.91 2.76
CA THR A 141 3.89 -2.21 2.61
C THR A 141 3.98 -1.00 1.68
N ASN A 142 5.04 -0.21 1.81
CA ASN A 142 5.32 0.90 0.89
C ASN A 142 5.59 0.38 -0.53
N PHE A 143 6.35 -0.70 -0.65
CA PHE A 143 6.67 -1.29 -1.95
C PHE A 143 5.42 -1.77 -2.67
N LEU A 144 4.49 -2.45 -1.98
CA LEU A 144 3.22 -2.89 -2.58
C LEU A 144 2.35 -1.73 -3.07
N CYS A 145 2.35 -0.62 -2.33
CA CYS A 145 1.68 0.62 -2.71
C CYS A 145 2.19 1.15 -4.07
N HIS A 146 3.51 1.12 -4.29
CA HIS A 146 4.15 1.56 -5.54
C HIS A 146 4.23 0.48 -6.63
N GLU A 147 4.24 -0.81 -6.26
CA GLU A 147 4.24 -1.95 -7.19
C GLU A 147 2.89 -2.08 -7.86
N THR A 148 1.83 -2.19 -7.05
CA THR A 148 0.49 -2.64 -7.49
C THR A 148 -0.58 -1.57 -7.40
N GLY A 149 -0.31 -0.45 -6.72
CA GLY A 149 -1.32 0.58 -6.44
C GLY A 149 -2.27 0.22 -5.30
N ASN A 150 -2.02 -0.88 -4.59
CA ASN A 150 -2.78 -1.29 -3.41
C ASN A 150 -1.99 -0.90 -2.15
N PRO A 151 -2.34 0.20 -1.46
CA PRO A 151 -1.76 0.48 -0.16
C PRO A 151 -2.17 -0.60 0.84
N CYS A 152 -1.24 -0.96 1.72
CA CYS A 152 -1.48 -1.91 2.80
C CYS A 152 -0.90 -1.40 4.11
N HIS A 153 -1.26 -2.06 5.21
CA HIS A 153 -0.81 -1.70 6.54
C HIS A 153 -0.43 -2.95 7.34
N VAL A 154 0.41 -2.79 8.35
CA VAL A 154 0.80 -3.86 9.27
C VAL A 154 0.63 -3.40 10.70
N PHE A 155 -0.03 -4.23 11.49
CA PHE A 155 -0.18 -4.04 12.93
C PHE A 155 0.70 -5.04 13.67
N ASP A 156 1.31 -4.62 14.78
CA ASP A 156 1.88 -5.55 15.75
C ASP A 156 0.74 -6.31 16.45
N LEU A 157 0.66 -7.62 16.25
CA LEU A 157 -0.43 -8.44 16.79
C LEU A 157 -0.48 -8.39 18.32
N ALA A 158 0.68 -8.32 18.98
CA ALA A 158 0.75 -8.29 20.44
C ALA A 158 0.19 -6.98 21.03
N LYS A 159 0.11 -5.93 20.22
CA LYS A 159 -0.42 -4.62 20.62
C LYS A 159 -1.91 -4.45 20.34
N LEU A 160 -2.53 -5.38 19.59
CA LEU A 160 -3.96 -5.36 19.31
C LEU A 160 -4.77 -5.96 20.48
N GLY A 161 -5.58 -5.13 21.12
CA GLY A 161 -6.53 -5.54 22.15
C GLY A 161 -7.47 -6.65 21.66
N GLY A 162 -7.46 -7.77 22.37
CA GLY A 162 -8.30 -8.93 22.04
C GLY A 162 -7.92 -9.66 20.76
N ALA A 163 -6.71 -9.41 20.20
CA ALA A 163 -6.27 -9.99 18.92
C ALA A 163 -7.33 -9.84 17.83
N SER A 164 -7.83 -8.62 17.66
CA SER A 164 -8.98 -8.35 16.80
C SER A 164 -8.79 -7.08 15.98
N LEU A 165 -9.46 -7.03 14.83
CA LEU A 165 -9.68 -5.80 14.08
C LEU A 165 -11.18 -5.61 13.83
N VAL A 166 -11.63 -4.37 14.03
CA VAL A 166 -13.00 -3.92 13.80
C VAL A 166 -12.94 -2.69 12.91
N VAL A 167 -13.45 -2.82 11.68
CA VAL A 167 -13.67 -1.66 10.81
C VAL A 167 -14.98 -1.00 11.22
N ARG A 168 -14.93 0.26 11.64
CA ARG A 168 -16.12 0.99 12.09
C ARG A 168 -15.99 2.49 11.87
N VAL A 169 -17.10 3.19 12.03
CA VAL A 169 -17.10 4.64 12.19
C VAL A 169 -16.47 4.99 13.54
N ALA A 170 -15.66 6.04 13.57
CA ALA A 170 -15.09 6.61 14.78
C ALA A 170 -16.20 7.08 15.73
N HIS A 171 -15.94 7.01 17.04
CA HIS A 171 -16.81 7.71 17.98
C HIS A 171 -16.49 9.21 17.95
N LYS A 172 -17.50 10.06 18.09
CA LYS A 172 -17.28 11.51 18.17
C LYS A 172 -16.43 11.83 19.40
N GLY A 173 -15.32 12.54 19.21
CA GLY A 173 -14.37 12.87 20.26
C GLY A 173 -13.36 11.76 20.56
N GLU A 174 -13.40 10.62 19.84
CA GLU A 174 -12.42 9.56 19.97
C GLU A 174 -11.02 10.09 19.66
N THR A 175 -10.03 9.71 20.47
CA THR A 175 -8.64 10.14 20.29
C THR A 175 -7.80 9.05 19.65
N LEU A 176 -6.98 9.42 18.68
CA LEU A 176 -6.03 8.54 18.02
C LEU A 176 -4.66 9.24 17.95
N THR A 177 -3.63 8.63 18.53
CA THR A 177 -2.23 9.05 18.32
C THR A 177 -1.70 8.38 17.06
N THR A 178 -1.34 9.18 16.06
CA THR A 178 -0.88 8.67 14.76
C THR A 178 0.64 8.56 14.69
N LEU A 179 1.15 7.84 13.68
CA LEU A 179 2.59 7.58 13.49
C LEU A 179 3.46 8.84 13.34
N ASP A 180 2.87 10.00 13.05
CA ASP A 180 3.57 11.30 13.09
C ASP A 180 3.66 11.91 14.50
N GLY A 181 3.32 11.14 15.54
CA GLY A 181 3.38 11.53 16.95
C GLY A 181 2.25 12.45 17.41
N LYS A 182 1.29 12.78 16.54
CA LYS A 182 0.20 13.71 16.87
C LYS A 182 -1.03 12.99 17.40
N ALA A 183 -1.58 13.49 18.48
CA ALA A 183 -2.91 13.12 18.96
C ALA A 183 -3.98 13.83 18.11
N ARG A 184 -4.97 13.07 17.63
CA ARG A 184 -6.06 13.55 16.79
C ARG A 184 -7.38 13.27 17.48
N THR A 185 -8.30 14.25 17.45
CA THR A 185 -9.68 14.08 17.90
C THR A 185 -10.57 13.85 16.69
N LEU A 186 -11.21 12.69 16.64
CA LEU A 186 -12.06 12.27 15.52
C LEU A 186 -13.46 12.89 15.64
N ALA A 187 -14.03 13.30 14.51
CA ALA A 187 -15.32 13.98 14.43
C ALA A 187 -16.52 13.04 14.57
N GLY A 188 -16.32 11.73 14.35
CA GLY A 188 -17.35 10.71 14.44
C GLY A 188 -18.04 10.39 13.10
N ASP A 189 -17.47 10.88 12.00
CA ASP A 189 -17.85 10.50 10.63
C ASP A 189 -16.67 9.87 9.86
N GLU A 190 -15.50 9.76 10.49
CA GLU A 190 -14.34 9.06 9.93
C GLU A 190 -14.43 7.56 10.11
N ILE A 191 -13.78 6.81 9.22
CA ILE A 191 -13.61 5.36 9.37
C ILE A 191 -12.28 5.09 10.07
N VAL A 192 -12.31 4.17 11.03
CA VAL A 192 -11.13 3.67 11.73
C VAL A 192 -11.05 2.16 11.58
N VAL A 193 -9.81 1.66 11.60
CA VAL A 193 -9.57 0.28 11.99
C VAL A 193 -9.26 0.31 13.49
N ALA A 194 -10.11 -0.34 14.27
CA ALA A 194 -9.99 -0.42 15.72
C ALA A 194 -9.64 -1.84 16.14
N ASP A 195 -9.15 -2.00 17.37
CA ASP A 195 -9.17 -3.30 18.05
C ASP A 195 -10.41 -3.39 18.97
N ALA A 196 -10.42 -4.35 19.91
CA ALA A 196 -11.52 -4.52 20.85
C ALA A 196 -11.73 -3.32 21.81
N THR A 197 -10.76 -2.40 21.90
CA THR A 197 -10.68 -1.35 22.92
C THR A 197 -10.62 0.06 22.35
N ARG A 198 -9.93 0.29 21.23
CA ARG A 198 -9.66 1.64 20.70
C ARG A 198 -9.32 1.65 19.20
N ALA A 199 -9.41 2.82 18.58
CA ALA A 199 -8.91 3.03 17.22
C ALA A 199 -7.39 2.79 17.14
N GLN A 200 -6.97 2.09 16.08
CA GLN A 200 -5.58 1.73 15.79
C GLN A 200 -5.06 2.37 14.50
N SER A 201 -5.94 2.82 13.61
CA SER A 201 -5.57 3.63 12.46
C SER A 201 -6.74 4.48 11.96
N LEU A 202 -6.41 5.58 11.28
CA LEU A 202 -7.37 6.35 10.49
C LEU A 202 -7.40 5.74 9.09
N ALA A 203 -8.50 5.07 8.76
CA ALA A 203 -8.58 4.17 7.63
C ALA A 203 -8.21 4.85 6.30
N GLY A 204 -7.26 4.25 5.58
CA GLY A 204 -6.75 4.77 4.30
C GLY A 204 -5.95 6.07 4.39
N VAL A 205 -5.71 6.63 5.59
CA VAL A 205 -4.99 7.91 5.77
C VAL A 205 -3.65 7.69 6.45
N ILE A 206 -3.64 7.19 7.69
CA ILE A 206 -2.43 7.04 8.51
C ILE A 206 -2.63 6.01 9.62
N GLY A 207 -1.58 5.24 9.92
CA GLY A 207 -1.54 4.32 11.05
C GLY A 207 -1.51 5.02 12.41
N GLY A 208 -1.94 4.32 13.44
CA GLY A 208 -1.76 4.69 14.84
C GLY A 208 -0.39 4.27 15.36
N ALA A 209 0.14 5.00 16.34
CA ALA A 209 1.40 4.68 16.99
C ALA A 209 1.26 3.48 17.95
N ASP A 210 0.08 3.28 18.53
CA ASP A 210 -0.18 2.26 19.55
C ASP A 210 0.01 0.82 19.04
N SER A 211 -0.23 0.58 17.76
CA SER A 211 -0.11 -0.72 17.10
C SER A 211 1.08 -0.81 16.14
N GLU A 212 1.99 0.16 16.17
CA GLU A 212 3.13 0.24 15.26
C GLU A 212 4.05 -0.98 15.39
N VAL A 213 4.53 -1.50 14.26
CA VAL A 213 5.55 -2.56 14.21
C VAL A 213 6.91 -2.00 14.61
N GLY A 214 7.60 -2.65 15.54
CA GLY A 214 8.93 -2.25 16.01
C GLY A 214 9.95 -3.41 16.03
N PRO A 215 11.19 -3.17 16.49
CA PRO A 215 12.24 -4.18 16.50
C PRO A 215 11.93 -5.45 17.31
N GLY A 216 11.02 -5.35 18.29
CA GLY A 216 10.58 -6.48 19.11
C GLY A 216 9.34 -7.21 18.59
N THR A 217 8.74 -6.76 17.49
CA THR A 217 7.53 -7.39 16.93
C THR A 217 7.88 -8.74 16.31
N THR A 218 7.16 -9.79 16.71
CA THR A 218 7.33 -11.15 16.19
C THR A 218 6.13 -11.64 15.41
N ASP A 219 4.94 -11.13 15.68
CA ASP A 219 3.71 -11.52 15.00
C ASP A 219 3.00 -10.26 14.51
N ILE A 220 2.51 -10.29 13.27
CA ILE A 220 1.86 -9.14 12.64
C ILE A 220 0.51 -9.50 12.05
N VAL A 221 -0.33 -8.48 11.89
CA VAL A 221 -1.54 -8.54 11.07
C VAL A 221 -1.33 -7.64 9.85
N LEU A 222 -1.29 -8.25 8.67
CA LEU A 222 -1.25 -7.54 7.38
C LEU A 222 -2.68 -7.23 6.94
N GLU A 223 -2.94 -5.94 6.74
CA GLU A 223 -4.18 -5.38 6.19
C GLU A 223 -3.98 -5.03 4.71
N VAL A 224 -4.92 -5.46 3.86
CA VAL A 224 -5.15 -4.87 2.53
C VAL A 224 -6.64 -4.66 2.34
N ALA A 225 -7.06 -3.42 2.10
CA ALA A 225 -8.46 -3.02 2.13
C ALA A 225 -8.80 -2.00 1.03
N THR A 226 -10.10 -1.82 0.79
CA THR A 226 -10.67 -0.71 0.02
C THR A 226 -11.38 0.24 0.95
N TRP A 227 -11.39 1.52 0.63
CA TRP A 227 -12.06 2.56 1.40
C TRP A 227 -12.91 3.44 0.47
N ASP A 228 -14.00 4.01 0.98
CA ASP A 228 -14.73 5.07 0.29
C ASP A 228 -13.77 6.26 0.03
N PRO A 229 -13.52 6.62 -1.24
CA PRO A 229 -12.64 7.73 -1.60
C PRO A 229 -13.06 9.06 -0.97
N VAL A 230 -14.36 9.29 -0.79
CA VAL A 230 -14.88 10.54 -0.21
C VAL A 230 -14.58 10.61 1.28
N ALA A 231 -14.82 9.52 2.01
CA ALA A 231 -14.46 9.39 3.42
C ALA A 231 -12.95 9.62 3.65
N VAL A 232 -12.09 8.96 2.86
CA VAL A 232 -10.62 9.12 2.96
C VAL A 232 -10.21 10.57 2.69
N ARG A 233 -10.71 11.18 1.61
CA ARG A 233 -10.39 12.58 1.27
C ARG A 233 -10.79 13.55 2.37
N ARG A 234 -11.98 13.36 2.95
CA ARG A 234 -12.51 14.21 4.02
C ARG A 234 -11.63 14.10 5.27
N ALA A 235 -11.31 12.87 5.68
CA ALA A 235 -10.47 12.60 6.84
C ALA A 235 -9.04 13.16 6.64
N SER A 236 -8.42 12.90 5.49
CA SER A 236 -7.10 13.43 5.10
C SER A 236 -7.05 14.96 5.21
N ARG A 237 -8.03 15.67 4.62
CA ARG A 237 -8.09 17.13 4.67
C ARG A 237 -8.34 17.67 6.07
N ARG A 238 -9.26 17.07 6.82
CA ARG A 238 -9.60 17.49 8.18
C ARG A 238 -8.39 17.43 9.10
N HIS A 239 -7.65 16.34 9.00
CA HIS A 239 -6.48 16.07 9.85
C HIS A 239 -5.17 16.63 9.28
N GLN A 240 -5.22 17.27 8.10
CA GLN A 240 -4.06 17.81 7.38
C GLN A 240 -2.97 16.76 7.17
N VAL A 241 -3.37 15.52 6.84
CA VAL A 241 -2.46 14.39 6.60
C VAL A 241 -2.64 13.94 5.16
N ARG A 242 -1.57 14.03 4.38
CA ARG A 242 -1.53 13.50 3.01
C ARG A 242 -0.41 12.49 2.89
N THR A 243 -0.78 11.25 2.61
CA THR A 243 0.14 10.11 2.41
C THR A 243 -0.02 9.53 1.01
N ASP A 244 0.98 8.78 0.55
CA ASP A 244 0.90 7.99 -0.67
C ASP A 244 -0.29 7.03 -0.70
N ALA A 245 -0.65 6.47 0.46
CA ALA A 245 -1.81 5.62 0.64
C ALA A 245 -3.11 6.40 0.41
N SER A 246 -3.30 7.52 1.12
CA SER A 246 -4.50 8.36 0.96
C SER A 246 -4.68 8.85 -0.47
N HIS A 247 -3.59 9.21 -1.15
CA HIS A 247 -3.63 9.70 -2.52
C HIS A 247 -4.20 8.67 -3.52
N ARG A 248 -3.92 7.37 -3.28
CA ARG A 248 -4.43 6.24 -4.07
C ARG A 248 -5.86 5.90 -3.70
N PHE A 249 -6.18 5.84 -2.41
CA PHE A 249 -7.55 5.57 -1.98
C PHE A 249 -8.54 6.66 -2.41
N GLU A 250 -8.12 7.92 -2.49
CA GLU A 250 -8.92 9.01 -3.08
C GLU A 250 -9.25 8.82 -4.57
N ARG A 251 -8.55 7.93 -5.28
CA ARG A 251 -8.72 7.63 -6.72
C ARG A 251 -9.24 6.23 -6.97
N LEU A 252 -9.84 5.60 -5.95
CA LEU A 252 -10.38 4.24 -5.96
C LEU A 252 -9.29 3.16 -6.11
N VAL A 253 -9.33 2.18 -5.22
CA VAL A 253 -8.54 0.95 -5.32
C VAL A 253 -9.51 -0.18 -5.68
N ASP A 254 -9.14 -0.98 -6.68
CA ASP A 254 -10.00 -2.06 -7.18
C ASP A 254 -10.13 -3.19 -6.15
N ALA A 255 -11.35 -3.44 -5.68
CA ALA A 255 -11.66 -4.55 -4.78
C ALA A 255 -11.29 -5.92 -5.36
N GLY A 256 -11.25 -6.05 -6.69
CA GLY A 256 -10.83 -7.26 -7.40
C GLY A 256 -9.35 -7.61 -7.18
N THR A 257 -8.47 -6.62 -6.96
CA THR A 257 -7.02 -6.85 -6.83
C THR A 257 -6.57 -7.20 -5.41
N LEU A 258 -7.42 -6.96 -4.41
CA LEU A 258 -7.07 -7.08 -2.98
C LEU A 258 -6.54 -8.46 -2.58
N ALA A 259 -7.17 -9.55 -3.02
CA ALA A 259 -6.75 -10.89 -2.63
C ALA A 259 -5.34 -11.21 -3.11
N THR A 260 -5.05 -10.90 -4.38
CA THR A 260 -3.74 -11.11 -5.00
C THR A 260 -2.69 -10.16 -4.42
N ALA A 261 -3.04 -8.89 -4.15
CA ALA A 261 -2.14 -7.95 -3.51
C ALA A 261 -1.80 -8.37 -2.07
N SER A 262 -2.79 -8.86 -1.33
CA SER A 262 -2.64 -9.43 0.02
C SER A 262 -1.75 -10.67 0.02
N ALA A 263 -1.91 -11.56 -0.96
CA ALA A 263 -1.02 -12.71 -1.14
C ALA A 263 0.41 -12.29 -1.50
N ARG A 264 0.57 -11.31 -2.41
CA ARG A 264 1.87 -10.77 -2.81
C ARG A 264 2.61 -10.13 -1.63
N ALA A 265 1.93 -9.30 -0.85
CA ALA A 265 2.44 -8.68 0.35
C ALA A 265 2.92 -9.72 1.37
N ALA A 266 2.07 -10.73 1.65
CA ALA A 266 2.43 -11.79 2.59
C ALA A 266 3.65 -12.59 2.12
N ALA A 267 3.69 -13.00 0.85
CA ALA A 267 4.82 -13.72 0.28
C ALA A 267 6.12 -12.91 0.37
N MET A 268 6.05 -11.61 0.08
CA MET A 268 7.20 -10.71 0.21
C MET A 268 7.66 -10.54 1.66
N ILE A 269 6.74 -10.39 2.61
CA ILE A 269 7.08 -10.34 4.04
C ILE A 269 7.81 -11.63 4.44
N VAL A 270 7.29 -12.79 4.07
CA VAL A 270 7.93 -14.10 4.37
C VAL A 270 9.33 -14.17 3.75
N GLU A 271 9.50 -13.67 2.53
CA GLU A 271 10.81 -13.63 1.87
C GLU A 271 11.83 -12.77 2.62
N VAL A 272 11.44 -11.57 3.10
CA VAL A 272 12.39 -10.59 3.66
C VAL A 272 12.49 -10.59 5.19
N ALA A 273 11.52 -11.19 5.88
CA ALA A 273 11.41 -11.19 7.34
C ALA A 273 11.16 -12.60 7.92
N GLY A 274 10.92 -13.62 7.10
CA GLY A 274 10.43 -14.92 7.56
C GLY A 274 8.96 -14.89 7.98
N GLY A 275 8.50 -16.00 8.58
CA GLY A 275 7.16 -16.17 9.14
C GLY A 275 6.21 -17.06 8.34
#